data_AF-A0A132NF21-F1
#
_entry.id   AF-A0A132NF21-F1
#
_cell.length_a   1.000
_cell.length_b   1.000
_cell.length_c   1.000
_cell.angle_alpha   90.00
_cell.angle_beta   90.00
_cell.angle_gamma   90.00
#
_symmetry.space_group_name_H-M   'P 1'
#
loop_
_entity.id
_entity.type
_entity.pdbx_description
1 polymer ?
#
loop_
_entity_poly.entity_id
_entity_poly.type
_entity_poly.pdbx_seq_one_letter_code
_entity_poly.pdbx_strand_id
1 'polypeptide(L)'
;MSAEPLTAVPPAVHRPPVRDMALMAVGVLAVATSGPIIAATAAPALAIAFWRNAFGTGVLLPVALARHWRELRGLGRREWRLAFAAGALLAAHFATWTPSLGMTSVASATALVTATPLWNGLIARAQG
;
A
#
# COMPACT_ATOMS: atom_id res chain seq x y z
N MET A 1 -43.67 9.35 22.67
CA MET A 1 -43.40 9.46 21.22
C MET A 1 -42.60 10.74 21.02
N SER A 2 -41.29 10.65 21.26
CA SER A 2 -40.35 11.79 21.24
C SER A 2 -39.33 11.49 20.15
N ALA A 3 -39.42 12.22 19.04
CA ALA A 3 -38.52 12.06 17.91
C ALA A 3 -37.14 12.66 18.27
N GLU A 4 -36.11 11.83 18.24
CA GLU A 4 -34.72 12.29 18.26
C GLU A 4 -34.34 12.75 16.84
N PRO A 5 -33.88 13.99 16.62
CA PRO A 5 -33.44 14.42 15.31
C PRO A 5 -32.02 13.90 15.06
N LEU A 6 -31.90 12.74 14.40
CA LEU A 6 -30.63 12.26 13.86
C LEU A 6 -30.25 13.06 12.60
N THR A 7 -29.90 14.34 12.77
CA THR A 7 -29.14 15.09 11.77
C THR A 7 -27.66 15.05 12.17
N ALA A 8 -27.09 13.84 12.10
CA ALA A 8 -25.64 13.69 12.12
C ALA A 8 -25.10 14.34 10.83
N VAL A 9 -24.69 15.60 10.93
CA VAL A 9 -23.94 16.30 9.89
C VAL A 9 -22.70 15.43 9.60
N PRO A 10 -22.52 14.91 8.38
CA PRO A 10 -21.33 14.14 8.08
C PRO A 10 -20.10 15.00 8.38
N PRO A 11 -19.05 14.44 9.01
CA PRO A 11 -17.88 15.21 9.42
C PRO A 11 -17.36 16.00 8.21
N ALA A 12 -17.24 17.32 8.37
CA ALA A 12 -16.75 18.20 7.33
C ALA A 12 -15.37 17.70 6.87
N VAL A 13 -15.26 17.30 5.60
CA VAL A 13 -14.00 16.85 5.00
C VAL A 13 -13.02 18.00 5.08
N HIS A 14 -12.09 17.91 6.03
CA HIS A 14 -11.08 18.93 6.23
C HIS A 14 -10.04 18.84 5.12
N ARG A 15 -9.59 19.98 4.60
CA ARG A 15 -8.47 19.98 3.65
C ARG A 15 -7.22 19.50 4.39
N PRO A 16 -6.49 18.49 3.88
CA PRO A 16 -5.27 18.06 4.51
C PRO A 16 -4.26 19.23 4.52
N PRO A 17 -3.44 19.36 5.58
CA PRO A 17 -2.43 20.40 5.65
C PRO A 17 -1.42 20.26 4.50
N VAL A 18 -0.79 21.37 4.11
CA VAL A 18 0.12 21.44 2.94
C VAL A 18 1.23 20.37 2.99
N ARG A 19 1.73 20.06 4.19
CA ARG A 19 2.70 19.00 4.40
C ARG A 19 2.18 17.63 3.95
N ASP A 20 0.95 17.30 4.28
CA ASP A 20 0.35 16.01 3.93
C ASP A 20 0.07 15.95 2.43
N MET A 21 -0.37 17.07 1.83
CA MET A 21 -0.50 17.18 0.37
C MET A 21 0.84 16.95 -0.34
N ALA A 22 1.94 17.52 0.17
CA ALA A 22 3.27 17.33 -0.38
C ALA A 22 3.73 15.86 -0.25
N LEU A 23 3.52 15.23 0.91
CA LEU A 23 3.86 13.82 1.13
C LEU A 23 3.04 12.90 0.22
N MET A 24 1.75 13.20 0.02
CA MET A 24 0.91 12.48 -0.93
C MET A 24 1.42 12.62 -2.37
N ALA A 25 1.78 13.84 -2.80
CA ALA A 25 2.34 14.06 -4.13
C ALA A 25 3.62 13.25 -4.36
N VAL A 26 4.52 13.23 -3.37
CA VAL A 26 5.73 12.40 -3.41
C VAL A 26 5.38 10.91 -3.53
N GLY A 27 4.42 10.43 -2.72
CA GLY A 27 3.95 9.04 -2.78
C GLY A 27 3.37 8.66 -4.14
N VAL A 28 2.52 9.53 -4.71
CA VAL A 28 1.90 9.31 -6.02
C VAL A 28 2.95 9.26 -7.13
N LEU A 29 3.89 10.22 -7.14
CA LEU A 29 4.98 10.23 -8.12
C LEU A 29 5.84 8.98 -8.00
N ALA A 30 6.25 8.61 -6.79
CA ALA A 30 7.06 7.41 -6.56
C ALA A 30 6.37 6.13 -7.07
N VAL A 31 5.07 5.98 -6.80
CA VAL A 31 4.29 4.82 -7.26
C VAL A 31 4.12 4.85 -8.79
N ALA A 32 3.80 6.00 -9.38
CA ALA A 32 3.57 6.15 -10.82
C ALA A 32 4.83 5.89 -11.65
N THR A 33 5.99 6.36 -11.19
CA THR A 33 7.26 6.15 -11.90
C THR A 33 7.80 4.72 -11.73
N SER A 34 7.37 4.00 -10.69
CA SER A 34 7.87 2.64 -10.42
C SER A 34 7.63 1.66 -11.57
N GLY A 35 6.43 1.67 -12.20
CA GLY A 35 6.10 0.74 -13.29
C GLY A 35 7.01 0.91 -14.52
N PRO A 36 7.13 2.13 -15.09
CA PRO A 36 8.03 2.39 -16.21
C PRO A 36 9.50 2.07 -15.93
N ILE A 37 10.03 2.41 -14.74
CA ILE A 37 11.42 2.09 -14.36
C ILE A 37 11.64 0.58 -14.35
N ILE A 38 10.70 -0.17 -13.77
CA ILE A 38 10.78 -1.63 -13.71
C ILE A 38 10.74 -2.23 -15.12
N ALA A 39 9.84 -1.77 -15.98
CA ALA A 39 9.75 -2.24 -17.37
C ALA A 39 11.00 -1.92 -18.20
N ALA A 40 11.69 -0.81 -17.91
CA ALA A 40 12.94 -0.42 -18.57
C ALA A 40 14.18 -1.13 -18.01
N THR A 41 14.07 -1.87 -16.90
CA THR A 41 15.21 -2.51 -16.25
C THR A 41 15.50 -3.88 -16.89
N ALA A 42 16.70 -4.04 -17.46
CA ALA A 42 17.16 -5.30 -18.03
C ALA A 42 17.63 -6.29 -16.94
N ALA A 43 16.71 -6.75 -16.10
CA ALA A 43 16.96 -7.76 -15.07
C ALA A 43 15.76 -8.71 -14.90
N PRO A 44 15.95 -9.94 -14.39
CA PRO A 44 14.85 -10.85 -14.11
C PRO A 44 13.82 -10.22 -13.16
N ALA A 45 12.53 -10.37 -13.47
CA ALA A 45 11.44 -9.76 -12.70
C ALA A 45 11.50 -10.08 -11.19
N LEU A 46 11.84 -11.31 -10.82
CA LEU A 46 12.00 -11.71 -9.42
C LEU A 46 13.18 -11.01 -8.73
N ALA A 47 14.28 -10.77 -9.46
CA ALA A 47 15.42 -10.03 -8.92
C ALA A 47 15.04 -8.57 -8.64
N ILE A 48 14.29 -7.93 -9.55
CA ILE A 48 13.77 -6.57 -9.36
C ILE A 48 12.84 -6.52 -8.15
N ALA A 49 11.89 -7.45 -8.05
CA ALA A 49 10.94 -7.53 -6.93
C ALA A 49 11.66 -7.75 -5.58
N PHE A 50 12.67 -8.62 -5.56
CA PHE A 50 13.48 -8.87 -4.36
C PHE A 50 14.22 -7.61 -3.93
N TRP A 51 15.00 -7.00 -4.83
CA TRP A 51 15.82 -5.83 -4.50
C TRP A 51 14.98 -4.62 -4.09
N ARG A 52 13.84 -4.39 -4.76
CA ARG A 52 12.90 -3.32 -4.38
C ARG A 52 12.44 -3.46 -2.91
N ASN A 53 12.05 -4.67 -2.51
CA ASN A 53 11.59 -4.94 -1.15
C ASN A 53 12.75 -4.94 -0.14
N ALA A 54 13.92 -5.44 -0.52
CA ALA A 54 15.13 -5.42 0.31
C ALA A 54 15.55 -3.98 0.65
N PHE A 55 15.57 -3.07 -0.33
CA PHE A 55 15.89 -1.67 -0.08
C PHE A 55 14.82 -0.97 0.78
N GLY A 56 13.54 -1.18 0.48
CA GLY A 56 12.46 -0.65 1.31
C GLY A 56 12.56 -1.11 2.77
N THR A 57 12.84 -2.40 2.96
CA THR A 57 13.07 -2.98 4.29
C THR A 57 14.31 -2.40 4.95
N GLY A 58 15.43 -2.30 4.23
CA GLY A 58 16.69 -1.75 4.78
C GLY A 58 16.57 -0.29 5.22
N VAL A 59 15.71 0.50 4.58
CA VAL A 59 15.43 1.89 4.99
C VAL A 59 14.44 1.95 6.16
N LEU A 60 13.38 1.14 6.13
CA LEU A 60 12.34 1.16 7.16
C LEU A 60 12.76 0.48 8.47
N LEU A 61 13.54 -0.59 8.39
CA LEU A 61 13.97 -1.40 9.52
C LEU A 61 14.71 -0.58 10.59
N PRO A 62 15.75 0.23 10.29
CA PRO A 62 16.42 1.03 11.31
C PRO A 62 15.49 2.05 11.96
N VAL A 63 14.55 2.64 11.21
CA VAL A 63 13.56 3.58 11.76
C VAL A 63 12.58 2.85 12.69
N ALA A 64 12.08 1.68 12.27
CA ALA A 64 11.19 0.84 13.06
C ALA A 64 11.88 0.36 14.36
N LEU A 65 13.13 -0.10 14.28
CA LEU A 65 13.91 -0.51 15.45
C LEU A 65 14.28 0.67 16.35
N ALA A 66 14.60 1.84 15.81
CA ALA A 66 14.96 3.00 16.65
C ALA A 66 13.75 3.61 17.36
N ARG A 67 12.59 3.67 16.71
CA ARG A 67 11.41 4.40 17.22
C ARG A 67 10.32 3.52 17.82
N HIS A 68 10.19 2.27 17.35
CA HIS A 68 9.05 1.40 17.68
C HIS A 68 9.45 0.07 18.34
N TRP A 69 10.71 -0.11 18.74
CA TRP A 69 11.21 -1.37 19.30
C TRP A 69 10.40 -1.94 20.48
N ARG A 70 9.94 -1.08 21.39
CA ARG A 70 9.10 -1.50 22.52
C ARG A 70 7.78 -2.11 22.06
N GLU A 71 7.20 -1.56 21.00
CA GLU A 71 5.97 -2.04 20.37
C GLU A 71 6.20 -3.38 19.68
N LEU A 72 7.29 -3.49 18.90
CA LEU A 72 7.70 -4.73 18.24
C LEU A 72 7.95 -5.88 19.25
N ARG A 73 8.54 -5.58 20.41
CA ARG A 73 8.74 -6.56 21.49
C ARG A 73 7.45 -6.97 22.19
N GLY A 74 6.42 -6.12 22.17
CA GLY A 74 5.11 -6.39 22.76
C GLY A 74 4.20 -7.25 21.88
N LEU A 75 4.59 -7.54 20.63
CA LEU A 75 3.78 -8.34 19.71
C LEU A 75 3.68 -9.80 20.18
N GLY A 76 2.46 -10.29 20.32
CA GLY A 76 2.18 -11.69 20.60
C GLY A 76 2.40 -12.60 19.39
N ARG A 77 2.24 -13.91 19.61
CA ARG A 77 2.41 -14.94 18.55
C ARG A 77 1.41 -14.79 17.41
N ARG A 78 0.20 -14.29 17.70
CA ARG A 78 -0.84 -14.10 16.69
C ARG A 78 -0.49 -12.94 15.77
N GLU A 79 -0.05 -11.82 16.33
CA GLU A 79 0.37 -10.64 15.60
C GLU A 79 1.56 -10.95 14.70
N TRP A 80 2.56 -11.67 15.22
CA TRP A 80 3.69 -12.14 14.41
C TRP A 80 3.24 -13.04 13.26
N ARG A 81 2.33 -13.99 13.50
CA ARG A 81 1.78 -14.83 12.41
C ARG A 81 1.05 -14.01 11.36
N LEU A 82 0.25 -13.03 11.77
CA LEU A 82 -0.46 -12.14 10.84
C LEU A 82 0.53 -11.26 10.05
N ALA A 83 1.58 -10.75 10.70
CA ALA A 83 2.62 -9.98 10.04
C ALA A 83 3.38 -10.81 8.99
N PHE A 84 3.77 -12.05 9.33
CA PHE A 84 4.39 -12.97 8.37
C PHE A 84 3.44 -13.33 7.22
N ALA A 85 2.16 -13.60 7.51
CA ALA A 85 1.17 -13.89 6.49
C ALA A 85 0.96 -12.70 5.55
N ALA A 86 0.86 -11.48 6.09
CA ALA A 86 0.77 -10.25 5.30
C ALA A 86 2.03 -10.06 4.42
N GLY A 87 3.22 -10.31 4.98
CA GLY A 87 4.48 -10.27 4.23
C GLY A 87 4.54 -11.29 3.10
N ALA A 88 4.08 -12.52 3.32
CA ALA A 88 4.02 -13.57 2.30
C ALA A 88 3.05 -13.22 1.17
N LEU A 89 1.86 -12.71 1.50
CA LEU A 89 0.89 -12.23 0.51
C LEU A 89 1.44 -11.05 -0.29
N LEU A 90 2.13 -10.11 0.36
CA LEU A 90 2.77 -8.97 -0.30
C LEU A 90 3.90 -9.43 -1.24
N ALA A 91 4.69 -10.42 -0.84
CA ALA A 91 5.71 -11.01 -1.69
C ALA A 91 5.08 -11.69 -2.93
N ALA A 92 4.02 -12.46 -2.74
CA ALA A 92 3.27 -13.09 -3.83
C ALA A 92 2.67 -12.04 -4.79
N HIS A 93 2.16 -10.93 -4.25
CA HIS A 93 1.69 -9.81 -5.06
C HIS A 93 2.81 -9.21 -5.93
N PHE A 94 3.98 -8.91 -5.37
CA PHE A 94 5.09 -8.39 -6.17
C PHE A 94 5.64 -9.40 -7.18
N ALA A 95 5.64 -10.68 -6.83
CA ALA A 95 6.05 -11.77 -7.70
C ALA A 95 5.11 -11.95 -8.90
N THR A 96 3.83 -11.64 -8.76
CA THR A 96 2.84 -11.71 -9.85
C THR A 96 2.75 -10.42 -10.65
N TRP A 97 2.87 -9.26 -10.00
CA TRP A 97 2.79 -7.94 -10.66
C TRP A 97 4.04 -7.60 -11.48
N THR A 98 5.24 -7.89 -10.98
CA THR A 98 6.47 -7.49 -11.69
C THR A 98 6.61 -8.18 -13.07
N PRO A 99 6.34 -9.49 -13.22
CA PRO A 99 6.31 -10.14 -14.53
C PRO A 99 5.16 -9.67 -15.43
N SER A 100 3.99 -9.28 -14.86
CA SER A 100 2.84 -8.86 -15.67
C SER A 100 3.12 -7.58 -16.46
N LEU A 101 4.03 -6.72 -15.98
CA LEU A 101 4.52 -5.55 -16.69
C LEU A 101 5.25 -5.89 -18.00
N GLY A 102 5.81 -7.10 -18.11
CA GLY A 102 6.44 -7.59 -19.35
C GLY A 102 5.48 -8.39 -20.25
N MET A 103 4.38 -8.90 -19.70
CA MET A 103 3.36 -9.67 -20.43
C MET A 103 2.21 -8.79 -20.97
N THR A 104 1.99 -7.61 -20.38
CA THR A 104 0.93 -6.67 -20.73
C THR A 104 1.48 -5.26 -20.81
N SER A 105 0.74 -4.31 -21.40
CA SER A 105 1.18 -2.91 -21.37
C SER A 105 1.25 -2.41 -19.92
N VAL A 106 2.30 -1.64 -19.60
CA VAL A 106 2.46 -0.99 -18.28
C VAL A 106 1.21 -0.18 -17.91
N ALA A 107 0.56 0.44 -18.89
CA ALA A 107 -0.68 1.19 -18.71
C ALA A 107 -1.85 0.30 -18.24
N SER A 108 -2.09 -0.83 -18.90
CA SER A 108 -3.16 -1.77 -18.53
C SER A 108 -2.91 -2.43 -17.18
N ALA A 109 -1.67 -2.85 -16.90
CA ALA A 109 -1.29 -3.43 -15.61
C ALA A 109 -1.48 -2.42 -14.46
N THR A 110 -1.06 -1.17 -14.67
CA THR A 110 -1.21 -0.11 -13.67
C THR A 110 -2.69 0.24 -13.44
N ALA A 111 -3.48 0.38 -14.51
CA ALA A 111 -4.91 0.66 -14.42
C ALA A 111 -5.65 -0.40 -13.60
N LEU A 112 -5.39 -1.69 -13.87
CA LEU A 112 -5.97 -2.81 -13.12
C LEU A 112 -5.57 -2.80 -11.65
N VAL A 113 -4.30 -2.56 -11.34
CA VAL A 113 -3.82 -2.53 -9.93
C VAL A 113 -4.42 -1.36 -9.15
N THR A 114 -4.62 -0.21 -9.82
CA THR A 114 -5.19 0.99 -9.19
C THR A 114 -6.71 0.96 -9.02
N ALA A 115 -7.38 -0.14 -9.38
CA ALA A 115 -8.82 -0.31 -9.17
C ALA A 115 -9.22 -0.54 -7.70
N THR A 116 -8.28 -0.44 -6.75
CA THR A 116 -8.53 -0.55 -5.30
C THR A 116 -9.69 0.32 -4.79
N PRO A 117 -9.87 1.59 -5.23
CA PRO A 117 -10.99 2.42 -4.78
C PRO A 117 -12.36 1.85 -5.14
N LEU A 118 -12.45 1.14 -6.27
CA LEU A 118 -13.70 0.49 -6.71
C LEU A 118 -14.11 -0.62 -5.73
N TRP A 119 -13.14 -1.44 -5.33
CA TRP A 119 -13.34 -2.47 -4.30
C TRP A 119 -13.65 -1.87 -2.94
N ASN A 120 -12.95 -0.81 -2.52
CA ASN A 120 -13.24 -0.13 -1.26
C ASN A 120 -14.68 0.40 -1.24
N GLY A 121 -15.16 1.01 -2.34
CA GLY A 121 -16.54 1.49 -2.44
C GLY A 121 -17.56 0.35 -2.38
N LEU A 122 -17.28 -0.76 -3.07
CA LEU A 122 -18.13 -1.97 -3.03
C LEU A 122 -18.20 -2.59 -1.63
N ILE A 123 -17.06 -2.72 -0.95
CA ILE A 123 -16.98 -3.28 0.41
C ILE A 123 -17.68 -2.35 1.39
N ALA A 124 -17.45 -1.03 1.30
CA ALA A 124 -18.15 -0.06 2.15
C ALA A 124 -19.67 -0.19 1.99
N ARG A 125 -20.16 -0.23 0.75
CA ARG A 125 -21.59 -0.46 0.46
C ARG A 125 -22.11 -1.80 1.01
N ALA A 126 -21.29 -2.84 1.00
CA ALA A 126 -21.66 -4.14 1.57
C ALA A 126 -21.67 -4.16 3.10
N GLN A 127 -20.97 -3.23 3.76
CA GLN A 127 -20.88 -3.11 5.22
C GLN A 127 -21.94 -2.18 5.84
N GLY A 128 -22.65 -1.39 5.03
CA GLY A 128 -23.73 -0.48 5.46
C GLY A 128 -23.30 0.97 5.39
#